data_AF-A0A1V5VX29-F1
#
_entry.id   AF-A0A1V5VX29-F1
#
_cell.length_a   1.000
_cell.length_b   1.000
_cell.length_c   1.000
_cell.angle_alpha   90.00
_cell.angle_beta   90.00
_cell.angle_gamma   90.00
#
_symmetry.space_group_name_H-M   'P 1'
#
loop_
_entity.id
_entity.type
_entity.pdbx_description
1 polymer ?
#
loop_
_entity_poly.entity_id
_entity_poly.type
_entity_poly.pdbx_seq_one_letter_code
_entity_poly.pdbx_strand_id
1 'polypeptide(L)'
;MKAKITFYIGLAVTLLSLTQMIILFEYIRFLGIATGLFFMLWGYSIGWTINRNLTIIVGHIAITIGCLTIAYGIYQIPFLTHAPSIVEVLDLPLFWGIFTTWGGNCMITHGYCNCAIKMHEKNNQGLKQKN
;
A
#
# COMPACT_ATOMS: atom_id res chain seq x y z
N MET A 1 -7.58 10.20 13.61
CA MET A 1 -8.35 10.46 12.37
C MET A 1 -8.31 9.19 11.53
N LYS A 2 -9.44 8.68 11.04
CA LYS A 2 -9.44 7.54 10.10
C LYS A 2 -8.65 7.93 8.86
N ALA A 3 -7.74 7.08 8.40
CA ALA A 3 -6.87 7.37 7.26
C ALA A 3 -7.68 7.23 5.95
N LYS A 4 -8.53 8.23 5.68
CA LYS A 4 -9.48 8.22 4.54
C LYS A 4 -8.76 8.02 3.21
N ILE A 5 -7.57 8.60 3.06
CA ILE A 5 -6.77 8.53 1.83
C ILE A 5 -6.35 7.08 1.52
N THR A 6 -5.82 6.33 2.50
CA THR A 6 -5.41 4.93 2.30
C THR A 6 -6.60 4.01 2.05
N PHE A 7 -7.77 4.32 2.62
CA PHE A 7 -9.01 3.63 2.29
C PHE A 7 -9.44 3.86 0.83
N TYR A 8 -9.40 5.11 0.33
CA TYR A 8 -9.74 5.40 -1.07
C TYR A 8 -8.73 4.78 -2.05
N ILE A 9 -7.45 4.74 -1.71
CA ILE A 9 -6.43 4.04 -2.51
C ILE A 9 -6.75 2.54 -2.56
N GLY A 10 -7.04 1.90 -1.41
CA GLY A 10 -7.43 0.50 -1.37
C GLY A 10 -8.70 0.21 -2.17
N LEU A 11 -9.69 1.10 -2.11
CA LEU A 11 -10.91 1.00 -2.90
C LEU A 11 -10.61 1.09 -4.41
N ALA A 12 -9.79 2.04 -4.82
CA ALA A 12 -9.39 2.20 -6.22
C ALA A 12 -8.64 0.96 -6.74
N VAL A 13 -7.68 0.42 -5.97
CA VAL A 13 -6.95 -0.80 -6.31
C VAL A 13 -7.89 -2.00 -6.43
N THR A 14 -8.86 -2.13 -5.52
CA THR A 14 -9.85 -3.21 -5.54
C THR A 14 -10.76 -3.11 -6.77
N LEU A 15 -11.26 -1.92 -7.09
CA LEU A 15 -12.12 -1.67 -8.25
C LEU A 15 -11.38 -1.90 -9.57
N LEU A 16 -10.13 -1.45 -9.67
CA LEU A 16 -9.29 -1.69 -10.84
C LEU A 16 -9.06 -3.19 -11.04
N SER A 17 -8.68 -3.90 -9.97
CA SER A 17 -8.43 -5.36 -10.02
C SER A 17 -9.70 -6.16 -10.35
N LEU A 18 -10.86 -5.75 -9.83
CA LEU A 18 -12.15 -6.35 -10.18
C LEU A 18 -12.51 -6.12 -11.66
N THR A 19 -12.33 -4.90 -12.15
CA THR A 19 -12.61 -4.56 -13.55
C THR A 19 -11.70 -5.37 -14.48
N GLN A 20 -10.41 -5.46 -14.16
CA GLN A 20 -9.44 -6.25 -14.92
C GLN A 20 -9.74 -7.76 -14.85
N MET A 21 -10.20 -8.27 -13.71
CA MET A 21 -10.59 -9.68 -13.57
C MET A 21 -11.77 -10.02 -14.48
N ILE A 22 -12.77 -9.13 -14.59
CA ILE A 22 -13.94 -9.33 -15.44
C ILE A 22 -13.56 -9.32 -16.93
N ILE A 23 -12.59 -8.49 -17.32
CA ILE A 23 -12.18 -8.35 -18.73
C ILE A 23 -11.20 -9.44 -19.16
N LEU A 24 -10.18 -9.74 -18.34
CA LEU A 24 -9.03 -10.57 -18.72
C LEU A 24 -9.09 -12.00 -18.17
N PHE A 25 -9.95 -12.29 -17.18
CA PHE A 25 -10.13 -13.62 -16.58
C PHE A 25 -8.83 -14.29 -16.06
N GLU A 26 -7.85 -13.51 -15.65
CA GLU A 26 -6.58 -14.03 -15.11
C GLU A 26 -6.63 -14.24 -13.60
N TYR A 27 -6.16 -15.40 -13.13
CA TYR A 27 -6.11 -15.76 -11.71
C TYR A 27 -5.18 -14.87 -10.88
N ILE A 28 -4.18 -14.26 -11.51
CA ILE A 28 -3.23 -13.34 -10.85
C ILE A 28 -3.96 -12.10 -10.29
N ARG A 29 -5.12 -11.72 -10.85
CA ARG A 29 -5.91 -10.57 -10.39
C ARG A 29 -6.54 -10.75 -9.01
N PHE A 30 -6.67 -11.99 -8.52
CA PHE A 30 -7.07 -12.26 -7.13
C PHE A 30 -6.07 -11.69 -6.11
N LEU A 31 -4.77 -11.66 -6.43
CA LEU A 31 -3.77 -11.03 -5.58
C LEU A 31 -4.00 -9.51 -5.49
N GLY A 32 -4.37 -8.86 -6.59
CA GLY A 32 -4.71 -7.44 -6.62
C GLY A 32 -5.93 -7.12 -5.73
N ILE A 33 -6.98 -7.95 -5.81
CA ILE A 33 -8.17 -7.83 -4.96
C ILE A 33 -7.81 -8.02 -3.48
N ALA A 34 -7.03 -9.06 -3.16
CA ALA A 34 -6.58 -9.31 -1.79
C ALA A 34 -5.75 -8.13 -1.24
N THR A 35 -4.90 -7.53 -2.06
CA THR A 35 -4.08 -6.37 -1.70
C THR A 35 -4.93 -5.12 -1.49
N GLY A 36 -5.92 -4.88 -2.34
CA GLY A 36 -6.87 -3.77 -2.19
C GLY A 36 -7.74 -3.90 -0.94
N LEU A 37 -8.25 -5.11 -0.65
CA LEU A 37 -8.97 -5.42 0.58
C LEU A 37 -8.09 -5.22 1.82
N PHE A 38 -6.83 -5.66 1.76
CA PHE A 38 -5.86 -5.42 2.82
C PHE A 38 -5.69 -3.93 3.11
N PHE A 39 -5.52 -3.09 2.08
CA PHE A 39 -5.41 -1.63 2.27
C PHE A 39 -6.70 -0.99 2.82
N MET A 40 -7.88 -1.47 2.40
CA MET A 40 -9.15 -0.98 2.95
C MET A 40 -9.31 -1.35 4.43
N LEU A 41 -9.02 -2.60 4.81
CA LEU A 41 -9.07 -3.07 6.20
C LEU A 41 -8.03 -2.35 7.06
N TRP A 42 -6.81 -2.20 6.56
CA TRP A 42 -5.73 -1.53 7.26
C TRP A 42 -6.00 -0.03 7.44
N GLY A 43 -6.55 0.64 6.41
CA GLY A 43 -6.96 2.05 6.46
C GLY A 43 -8.17 2.31 7.36
N TYR A 44 -9.08 1.34 7.50
CA TYR A 44 -10.31 1.47 8.29
C TYR A 44 -10.17 1.05 9.77
N SER A 45 -9.48 -0.06 10.06
CA SER A 45 -9.48 -0.72 11.37
C SER A 45 -8.22 -0.46 12.21
N ILE A 46 -7.03 -0.53 11.61
CA ILE A 46 -5.74 -0.52 12.35
C ILE A 46 -5.04 0.85 12.26
N GLY A 47 -5.54 1.71 11.37
CA GLY A 47 -4.88 2.87 10.80
C GLY A 47 -3.86 3.54 11.72
N TRP A 48 -2.60 3.53 11.30
CA TRP A 48 -1.44 4.43 11.51
C TRP A 48 -1.20 5.07 12.88
N THR A 49 -2.09 4.90 13.84
CA THR A 49 -2.37 5.84 14.93
C THR A 49 -2.46 5.12 16.28
N ILE A 50 -2.51 3.78 16.25
CA ILE A 50 -2.54 2.95 17.46
C ILE A 50 -1.11 2.56 17.83
N ASN A 51 -0.42 1.80 16.98
CA ASN A 51 0.93 1.28 17.28
C ASN A 51 2.01 1.84 16.35
N ARG A 52 2.86 2.73 16.88
CA ARG A 52 4.01 3.31 16.17
C ARG A 52 4.95 2.23 15.62
N ASN A 53 5.35 1.27 16.46
CA ASN A 53 6.29 0.21 16.06
C ASN A 53 5.74 -0.64 14.92
N LEU A 54 4.43 -0.92 14.94
CA LEU A 54 3.76 -1.67 13.86
C LEU A 54 3.81 -0.89 12.54
N THR A 55 3.53 0.42 12.56
CA THR A 55 3.62 1.28 11.37
C THR A 55 5.04 1.27 10.77
N ILE A 56 6.08 1.28 11.61
CA ILE A 56 7.47 1.23 11.15
C ILE A 56 7.80 -0.12 10.53
N ILE A 57 7.40 -1.23 11.17
CA ILE A 57 7.63 -2.59 10.65
C ILE A 57 6.95 -2.78 9.31
N VAL A 58 5.67 -2.39 9.19
CA VAL A 58 4.94 -2.48 7.92
C VAL A 58 5.55 -1.59 6.86
N GLY A 59 6.08 -0.42 7.24
CA GLY A 59 6.85 0.44 6.33
C GLY A 59 8.09 -0.25 5.75
N HIS A 60 8.86 -0.96 6.58
CA HIS A 60 10.03 -1.72 6.11
C HIS A 60 9.63 -2.87 5.19
N ILE A 61 8.60 -3.63 5.56
CA ILE A 61 8.08 -4.72 4.73
C ILE A 61 7.62 -4.18 3.37
N ALA A 62 6.92 -3.04 3.35
CA ALA A 62 6.48 -2.39 2.12
C ALA A 62 7.67 -1.96 1.24
N ILE A 63 8.73 -1.37 1.81
CA ILE A 63 9.95 -1.03 1.06
C ILE A 63 10.60 -2.29 0.49
N THR A 64 10.77 -3.35 1.29
CA THR A 64 11.39 -4.59 0.83
C THR A 64 10.61 -5.21 -0.33
N ILE A 65 9.29 -5.32 -0.21
CA ILE A 65 8.42 -5.82 -1.27
C ILE A 65 8.48 -4.90 -2.50
N GLY A 66 8.43 -3.58 -2.30
CA GLY A 66 8.55 -2.59 -3.37
C GLY A 66 9.84 -2.74 -4.16
N CYS A 67 10.98 -2.89 -3.48
CA CYS A 67 12.28 -3.13 -4.11
C CYS A 67 12.32 -4.45 -4.90
N LEU A 68 11.76 -5.55 -4.36
CA LEU A 68 11.68 -6.83 -5.08
C LEU A 68 10.82 -6.71 -6.34
N THR A 69 9.68 -6.01 -6.24
CA THR A 69 8.78 -5.77 -7.38
C THR A 69 9.42 -4.87 -8.44
N ILE A 70 10.18 -3.84 -8.04
CA ILE A 70 10.96 -3.00 -8.96
C ILE A 70 12.02 -3.85 -9.67
N ALA A 71 12.78 -4.66 -8.93
CA ALA A 71 13.81 -5.53 -9.51
C ALA A 71 13.20 -6.51 -10.53
N TYR A 72 12.05 -7.11 -10.20
CA TYR A 72 11.30 -7.93 -11.12
C TYR A 72 10.83 -7.16 -12.35
N GLY A 73 10.28 -5.95 -12.17
CA GLY A 73 9.85 -5.09 -13.28
C GLY A 73 10.99 -4.73 -14.23
N ILE A 74 12.17 -4.37 -13.69
CA ILE A 74 13.37 -4.09 -14.49
C ILE A 74 13.84 -5.34 -15.24
N TYR A 75 13.83 -6.50 -14.60
CA TYR A 75 14.18 -7.77 -15.23
C TYR A 75 13.29 -8.11 -16.43
N GLN A 76 12.03 -7.68 -16.43
CA GLN A 76 11.09 -7.93 -17.53
C GLN A 76 11.27 -6.97 -18.72
N ILE A 77 11.95 -5.83 -18.56
CA ILE A 77 12.11 -4.81 -19.63
C ILE A 77 12.69 -5.40 -20.94
N PRO A 78 13.75 -6.23 -20.92
CA PRO A 78 14.33 -6.77 -22.15
C PRO A 78 13.42 -7.75 -22.91
N PHE A 79 12.38 -8.27 -22.26
CA PHE A 79 11.46 -9.25 -22.85
C PHE A 79 10.19 -8.61 -23.41
N LEU A 80 10.06 -7.27 -23.33
CA LEU A 80 8.94 -6.54 -23.90
C LEU A 80 9.04 -6.53 -25.44
N THR A 81 7.98 -6.99 -26.10
CA THR A 81 7.89 -7.03 -27.58
C THR A 81 7.49 -5.69 -28.19
N HIS A 82 6.90 -4.80 -27.40
CA HIS A 82 6.45 -3.47 -27.80
C HIS A 82 6.54 -2.50 -26.62
N ALA A 83 6.58 -1.20 -26.92
CA ALA A 83 6.55 -0.17 -25.89
C ALA A 83 5.15 -0.15 -25.22
N PRO A 84 5.07 -0.24 -23.89
CA PRO A 84 3.79 -0.25 -23.20
C PRO A 84 3.09 1.12 -23.32
N SER A 85 1.79 1.08 -23.53
CA SER A 85 0.90 2.24 -23.46
C SER A 85 0.76 2.74 -22.00
N ILE A 86 0.24 3.96 -21.81
CA ILE A 86 0.09 4.57 -20.47
C ILE A 86 -0.74 3.69 -19.53
N VAL A 87 -1.77 3.03 -20.05
CA VAL A 87 -2.64 2.14 -19.26
C VAL A 87 -1.87 0.89 -18.82
N GLU A 88 -1.06 0.32 -19.70
CA GLU A 88 -0.21 -0.84 -19.40
C GLU A 88 0.90 -0.47 -18.42
N VAL A 89 1.44 0.76 -18.48
CA VAL A 89 2.42 1.26 -17.50
C VAL A 89 1.84 1.28 -16.09
N LEU A 90 0.56 1.63 -15.92
CA LEU A 90 -0.12 1.59 -14.63
C LEU A 90 -0.38 0.16 -14.14
N ASP A 91 -0.28 -0.84 -15.01
CA ASP A 91 -0.45 -2.25 -14.66
C ASP A 91 0.88 -2.97 -14.46
N LEU A 92 1.98 -2.36 -14.91
CA LEU A 92 3.32 -2.92 -14.79
C LEU A 92 3.77 -2.97 -13.32
N PRO A 93 4.46 -4.05 -12.92
CA PRO A 93 5.00 -4.20 -11.57
C PRO A 93 5.95 -3.06 -11.19
N LEU A 94 6.64 -2.46 -12.18
CA LEU A 94 7.54 -1.34 -11.96
C LEU A 94 6.84 -0.12 -11.33
N PHE A 95 5.66 0.26 -11.83
CA PHE A 95 4.89 1.39 -11.31
C PHE A 95 4.46 1.14 -9.86
N TRP A 96 3.86 -0.01 -9.59
CA TRP A 96 3.40 -0.39 -8.25
C TRP A 96 4.56 -0.60 -7.27
N GLY A 97 5.70 -1.08 -7.75
CA GLY A 97 6.92 -1.18 -6.97
C GLY A 97 7.40 0.18 -6.48
N ILE A 98 7.47 1.18 -7.36
CA ILE A 98 7.84 2.57 -7.00
C ILE A 98 6.83 3.15 -6.00
N PHE A 99 5.53 2.97 -6.28
CA PHE A 99 4.46 3.46 -5.41
C PHE A 99 4.54 2.85 -4.01
N THR A 100 4.81 1.54 -3.92
CA THR A 100 4.90 0.80 -2.66
C THR A 100 6.14 1.23 -1.87
N THR A 101 7.29 1.42 -2.53
CA THR A 101 8.51 1.91 -1.87
C THR A 101 8.31 3.32 -1.30
N TRP A 102 7.66 4.21 -2.06
CA TRP A 102 7.42 5.57 -1.57
C TRP A 102 6.39 5.61 -0.45
N GLY A 103 5.34 4.78 -0.55
CA GLY A 103 4.38 4.55 0.53
C GLY A 103 5.06 4.03 1.81
N GLY A 104 5.94 3.03 1.67
CA GLY A 104 6.75 2.46 2.75
C GLY A 104 7.62 3.50 3.46
N ASN A 105 8.32 4.34 2.69
CA ASN A 105 9.15 5.43 3.22
C ASN A 105 8.31 6.47 3.97
N CYS A 106 7.12 6.79 3.46
CA CYS A 106 6.17 7.66 4.14
C CYS A 106 5.76 7.08 5.51
N MET A 107 5.57 5.76 5.62
CA MET A 107 5.24 5.10 6.90
C MET A 107 6.36 5.21 7.92
N ILE A 108 7.59 4.95 7.49
CA ILE A 108 8.75 5.02 8.37
C ILE A 108 8.92 6.47 8.84
N THR A 109 8.88 7.43 7.92
CA THR A 109 9.05 8.86 8.22
C THR A 109 7.97 9.35 9.19
N HIS A 110 6.71 9.01 8.95
CA HIS A 110 5.65 9.36 9.89
C HIS A 110 5.80 8.66 11.24
N GLY A 111 6.37 7.45 11.29
CA GLY A 111 6.72 6.77 12.55
C GLY A 111 7.68 7.54 13.46
N TYR A 112 8.43 8.51 12.93
CA TYR A 112 9.33 9.40 13.68
C TYR A 112 8.89 10.87 13.68
N CYS A 113 7.84 11.24 12.92
CA CYS A 113 7.32 12.60 12.92
C CYS A 113 6.67 12.95 14.26
N ASN A 114 6.95 14.16 14.76
CA ASN A 114 6.30 14.73 15.93
C ASN A 114 4.75 14.76 15.79
N CYS A 115 4.27 14.89 14.55
CA CYS A 115 2.86 14.84 14.21
C CYS A 115 2.18 13.48 14.46
N ALA A 116 2.87 12.36 14.22
CA ALA A 116 2.34 11.04 14.55
C ALA A 116 2.55 10.71 16.03
N ILE A 117 3.68 11.10 16.62
CA ILE A 117 3.98 10.88 18.05
C ILE A 117 2.89 11.49 18.93
N LYS A 118 2.56 12.78 18.73
CA LYS A 118 1.46 13.46 19.46
C LYS A 118 0.11 12.76 19.29
N MET A 119 -0.16 12.21 18.11
CA MET A 119 -1.40 11.51 17.83
C MET A 119 -1.45 10.12 18.50
N HIS A 120 -0.33 9.39 18.53
CA HIS A 120 -0.19 8.12 19.25
C HIS A 120 -0.32 8.33 20.77
N GLU A 121 0.33 9.35 21.33
CA GLU A 121 0.21 9.70 22.75
C GLU A 121 -1.24 10.03 23.13
N LYS A 122 -1.93 10.87 22.33
CA LYS A 122 -3.34 11.21 22.54
C LYS A 122 -4.25 9.98 22.49
N ASN A 123 -4.04 9.08 21.53
CA ASN A 123 -4.83 7.85 21.40
C ASN A 123 -4.57 6.89 22.57
N ASN A 124 -3.32 6.76 23.02
CA ASN A 124 -2.96 5.90 24.16
C ASN A 124 -3.51 6.42 25.49
N GLN A 125 -3.59 7.74 25.68
CA GLN A 125 -4.27 8.34 26.83
C GLN A 125 -5.79 8.08 26.81
N GLY A 126 -6.42 8.19 25.63
CA GLY A 126 -7.84 7.90 25.46
C GLY A 126 -8.19 6.42 25.67
N LEU A 127 -7.28 5.49 25.35
CA LEU A 127 -7.43 4.07 25.66
C LEU A 127 -7.32 3.78 27.17
N LYS A 128 -6.39 4.46 27.88
CA LYS A 128 -6.25 4.34 29.33
C LYS A 128 -7.44 4.91 30.14
N GLN A 129 -8.23 5.82 29.57
CA GLN A 129 -9.43 6.36 30.22
C GLN A 129 -10.68 5.50 30.00
N LYS A 130 -10.66 4.55 29.06
CA LYS A 130 -11.80 3.68 28.72
C LYS A 130 -11.72 2.29 29.35
N ASN A 131 -10.56 1.93 29.89
CA ASN A 131 -10.34 0.72 30.68
C ASN A 131 -10.29 1.09 32.16
#